data_AF-A0A1G6V669-F1
#
_entry.id   AF-A0A1G6V669-F1
#
_cell.length_a   1.000
_cell.length_b   1.000
_cell.length_c   1.000
_cell.angle_alpha   90.00
_cell.angle_beta   90.00
_cell.angle_gamma   90.00
#
_symmetry.space_group_name_H-M   'P 1'
#
loop_
_entity.id
_entity.type
_entity.pdbx_description
1 polymer ?
#
loop_
_entity_poly.entity_id
_entity_poly.type
_entity_poly.pdbx_seq_one_letter_code
_entity_poly.pdbx_strand_id
1 'polypeptide(L)'
;MHGIPRWHPDGMATLGSDDLRGARLVGVDLSGARLVEVDLSRVVVRGGDLADADLDAPWLLDGRSTLLVNGVDVVPYVEAELTRRFPERAGRRAEDPDGLRECWAALERTWAATVERAEAMPAGTVDVSVDGEWSFAETLRHLVLATDLWLGKVVQGREQPFSPLGLAFLDAGEHGMDLSVFTDATPSWTEVLEVRADRLAMVRDHLAGLRAEDLDAPRAGPWDPQRTLTVLGCLHTVLTEEWEHLRFAVRDLDAIAARA
;
A
#
# COMPACT_ATOMS: atom_id res chain seq x y z
N MET A 1 9.44 -19.18 24.44
CA MET A 1 10.16 -20.27 23.76
C MET A 1 10.95 -19.61 22.65
N HIS A 2 12.28 -19.59 22.76
CA HIS A 2 13.15 -18.86 21.83
C HIS A 2 13.19 -19.57 20.47
N GLY A 3 12.73 -18.86 19.42
CA GLY A 3 12.82 -19.32 18.04
C GLY A 3 14.27 -19.41 17.58
N ILE A 4 14.61 -20.50 16.90
CA ILE A 4 15.93 -20.74 16.33
C ILE A 4 16.11 -19.82 15.11
N PRO A 5 17.22 -19.07 14.96
CA PRO A 5 17.48 -18.27 13.77
C PRO A 5 17.63 -19.18 12.54
N ARG A 6 16.88 -18.91 11.47
CA ARG A 6 17.11 -19.55 10.15
C ARG A 6 18.26 -18.81 9.46
N TRP A 7 19.33 -19.54 9.15
CA TRP A 7 20.48 -19.02 8.42
C TRP A 7 20.15 -18.89 6.92
N HIS A 8 20.37 -17.70 6.36
CA HIS A 8 20.43 -17.42 4.93
C HIS A 8 21.86 -17.04 4.50
N PRO A 9 22.22 -17.17 3.20
CA PRO A 9 23.62 -17.14 2.73
C PRO A 9 24.35 -15.79 2.88
N ASP A 10 23.67 -14.71 3.26
CA ASP A 10 24.24 -13.36 3.31
C ASP A 10 24.43 -12.79 4.74
N GLY A 11 24.40 -13.63 5.78
CA GLY A 11 24.74 -13.20 7.14
C GLY A 11 23.72 -12.29 7.84
N MET A 12 22.59 -11.98 7.21
CA MET A 12 21.46 -11.31 7.85
C MET A 12 20.63 -12.32 8.66
N ALA A 13 20.63 -12.18 9.99
CA ALA A 13 19.73 -12.92 10.85
C ALA A 13 18.36 -12.22 10.89
N THR A 14 17.32 -12.90 10.41
CA THR A 14 15.93 -12.45 10.61
C THR A 14 15.50 -12.79 12.04
N LEU A 15 15.17 -11.77 12.83
CA LEU A 15 14.42 -11.97 14.08
C LEU A 15 12.96 -12.23 13.71
N GLY A 16 12.35 -13.27 14.29
CA GLY A 16 10.94 -13.62 14.06
C GLY A 16 9.99 -12.68 14.81
N SER A 17 8.73 -13.10 15.00
CA SER A 17 7.64 -12.36 15.66
C SER A 17 7.84 -12.11 17.18
N ASP A 18 9.05 -11.73 17.58
CA ASP A 18 9.40 -11.39 18.94
C ASP A 18 8.75 -10.05 19.33
N ASP A 19 7.96 -10.07 20.41
CA ASP A 19 7.41 -8.84 21.01
C ASP A 19 8.53 -8.08 21.73
N LEU A 20 9.02 -7.01 21.10
CA LEU A 20 10.05 -6.13 21.65
C LEU A 20 9.46 -4.87 22.32
N ARG A 21 8.15 -4.84 22.62
CA ARG A 21 7.53 -3.68 23.27
C ARG A 21 8.18 -3.41 24.63
N GLY A 22 8.64 -2.18 24.81
CA GLY A 22 9.34 -1.76 26.03
C GLY A 22 10.80 -2.21 26.13
N ALA A 23 11.33 -2.92 25.13
CA ALA A 23 12.76 -3.24 25.07
C ALA A 23 13.60 -1.96 25.00
N ARG A 24 14.75 -1.97 25.68
CA ARG A 24 15.73 -0.88 25.65
C ARG A 24 17.01 -1.39 25.00
N LEU A 25 17.27 -0.97 23.77
CA LEU A 25 18.51 -1.25 23.07
C LEU A 25 19.52 -0.13 23.37
N VAL A 26 20.68 -0.47 23.98
CA VAL A 26 21.73 0.48 24.33
C VAL A 26 23.05 0.02 23.73
N GLY A 27 23.69 0.87 22.93
CA GLY A 27 24.97 0.56 22.28
C GLY A 27 24.89 -0.56 21.24
N VAL A 28 23.69 -0.84 20.72
CA VAL A 28 23.46 -1.80 19.64
C VAL A 28 23.67 -1.09 18.31
N ASP A 29 24.49 -1.68 17.45
CA ASP A 29 24.65 -1.25 16.06
C ASP A 29 23.52 -1.86 15.22
N LEU A 30 22.69 -1.00 14.61
CA LEU A 30 21.61 -1.38 13.70
C LEU A 30 21.91 -0.93 12.26
N SER A 31 23.15 -0.55 11.96
CA SER A 31 23.55 -0.13 10.61
C SER A 31 23.28 -1.25 9.60
N GLY A 32 22.62 -0.88 8.49
CA GLY A 32 22.20 -1.82 7.45
C GLY A 32 21.02 -2.73 7.81
N ALA A 33 20.40 -2.59 8.99
CA ALA A 33 19.21 -3.35 9.33
C ALA A 33 18.01 -2.93 8.46
N ARG A 34 17.27 -3.90 7.92
CA ARG A 34 16.01 -3.68 7.22
C ARG A 34 14.85 -4.12 8.12
N LEU A 35 13.96 -3.19 8.46
CA LEU A 35 12.78 -3.43 9.27
C LEU A 35 11.56 -3.43 8.35
N VAL A 36 11.07 -4.64 7.99
CA VAL A 36 9.94 -4.82 7.07
C VAL A 36 8.70 -5.18 7.88
N GLU A 37 7.59 -4.48 7.64
CA GLU A 37 6.29 -4.72 8.29
C GLU A 37 6.35 -4.71 9.84
N VAL A 38 7.19 -3.84 10.39
CA VAL A 38 7.33 -3.66 11.84
C VAL A 38 6.50 -2.47 12.34
N ASP A 39 5.78 -2.66 13.44
CA ASP A 39 5.17 -1.54 14.18
C ASP A 39 6.26 -0.74 14.92
N LEU A 40 6.65 0.39 14.35
CA LEU A 40 7.58 1.36 14.95
C LEU A 40 6.86 2.48 15.72
N SER A 41 5.55 2.35 15.96
CA SER A 41 4.82 3.35 16.70
C SER A 41 5.42 3.55 18.10
N ARG A 42 5.60 4.80 18.49
CA ARG A 42 6.16 5.22 19.79
C ARG A 42 7.61 4.79 20.04
N VAL A 43 8.34 4.31 19.02
CA VAL A 43 9.79 4.14 19.13
C VAL A 43 10.45 5.49 19.39
N VAL A 44 11.42 5.53 20.30
CA VAL A 44 12.18 6.74 20.64
C VAL A 44 13.67 6.48 20.48
N VAL A 45 14.28 7.16 19.52
CA VAL A 45 15.74 7.19 19.34
C VAL A 45 16.29 8.46 19.99
N ARG A 46 17.16 8.33 21.00
CA ARG A 46 17.83 9.47 21.67
C ARG A 46 19.34 9.35 21.59
N GLY A 47 19.99 10.36 21.02
CA GLY A 47 21.45 10.38 20.86
C GLY A 47 21.98 9.26 19.98
N GLY A 48 21.14 8.71 19.10
CA GLY A 48 21.53 7.72 18.10
C GLY A 48 21.98 8.39 16.80
N ASP A 49 22.76 7.66 16.01
CA ASP A 49 23.08 8.03 14.63
C ASP A 49 21.96 7.52 13.71
N LEU A 50 21.42 8.43 12.89
CA LEU A 50 20.38 8.15 11.89
C LEU A 50 20.84 8.58 10.49
N ALA A 51 22.15 8.79 10.29
CA ALA A 51 22.70 9.03 8.96
C ALA A 51 22.27 7.91 8.00
N ASP A 52 21.80 8.31 6.83
CA ASP A 52 21.32 7.41 5.77
C ASP A 52 20.15 6.50 6.16
N ALA A 53 19.45 6.79 7.26
CA ALA A 53 18.21 6.11 7.62
C ALA A 53 17.10 6.46 6.62
N ASP A 54 16.48 5.42 6.05
CA ASP A 54 15.32 5.55 5.18
C ASP A 54 14.05 5.08 5.90
N LEU A 55 12.98 5.84 5.75
CA LEU A 55 11.67 5.54 6.34
C LEU A 55 10.61 5.69 5.26
N ASP A 56 10.14 4.55 4.76
CA ASP A 56 9.02 4.50 3.84
C ASP A 56 7.76 4.02 4.57
N ALA A 57 6.94 4.97 5.03
CA ALA A 57 5.79 4.71 5.91
C ALA A 57 4.49 5.28 5.33
N PRO A 58 3.75 4.54 4.48
CA PRO A 58 2.54 5.06 3.81
C PRO A 58 1.45 5.48 4.81
N TRP A 59 1.40 4.83 5.98
CA TRP A 59 0.42 5.09 7.03
C TRP A 59 0.74 6.32 7.89
N LEU A 60 1.93 6.90 7.74
CA LEU A 60 2.36 8.07 8.52
C LEU A 60 1.54 9.33 8.12
N LEU A 61 1.06 9.38 6.89
CA LEU A 61 0.43 10.57 6.31
C LEU A 61 -1.10 10.55 6.46
N ASP A 62 -1.63 9.93 7.51
CA ASP A 62 -3.07 9.84 7.78
C ASP A 62 -3.67 11.10 8.44
N GLY A 63 -2.82 12.09 8.75
CA GLY A 63 -3.21 13.35 9.41
C GLY A 63 -3.44 13.24 10.92
N ARG A 64 -3.19 12.08 11.53
CA ARG A 64 -3.30 11.84 12.98
C ARG A 64 -1.97 11.45 13.61
N SER A 65 -1.02 11.04 12.78
CA SER A 65 0.31 10.60 13.17
C SER A 65 1.31 11.75 13.19
N THR A 66 2.37 11.59 13.98
CA THR A 66 3.49 12.55 14.06
C THR A 66 4.80 11.78 13.93
N LEU A 67 5.79 12.41 13.32
CA LEU A 67 7.17 11.92 13.27
C LEU A 67 8.09 13.06 13.65
N LEU A 68 8.75 12.94 14.80
CA LEU A 68 9.58 14.01 15.33
C LEU A 68 11.05 13.78 14.96
N VAL A 69 11.63 14.70 14.18
CA VAL A 69 13.08 14.80 13.96
C VAL A 69 13.59 15.96 14.79
N ASN A 70 14.41 15.67 15.81
CA ASN A 70 14.93 16.68 16.75
C ASN A 70 13.83 17.57 17.38
N GLY A 71 12.65 16.99 17.64
CA GLY A 71 11.50 17.69 18.22
C GLY A 71 10.64 18.46 17.22
N VAL A 72 10.96 18.42 15.93
CA VAL A 72 10.15 19.02 14.85
C VAL A 72 9.31 17.92 14.21
N ASP A 73 7.99 18.14 14.13
CA ASP A 73 7.11 17.24 13.38
C ASP A 73 7.32 17.41 11.88
N VAL A 74 7.90 16.39 11.24
CA VAL A 74 8.24 16.43 9.82
C VAL A 74 7.11 15.99 8.90
N VAL A 75 6.02 15.41 9.44
CA VAL A 75 4.91 14.87 8.66
C VAL A 75 4.32 15.90 7.69
N PRO A 76 4.01 17.16 8.09
CA PRO A 76 3.46 18.14 7.16
C PRO A 76 4.43 18.54 6.04
N TYR A 77 5.74 18.52 6.30
CA TYR A 77 6.76 18.84 5.29
C TYR A 77 6.86 17.73 4.25
N VAL A 78 6.83 16.48 4.69
CA VAL A 78 6.82 15.30 3.79
C VAL A 78 5.54 15.28 2.96
N GLU A 79 4.37 15.51 3.57
CA GLU A 79 3.09 15.60 2.87
C GLU A 79 3.12 16.68 1.78
N ALA A 80 3.60 17.89 2.11
CA ALA A 80 3.70 18.99 1.16
C ALA A 80 4.68 18.67 0.02
N GLU A 81 5.85 18.12 0.33
CA GLU A 81 6.85 17.78 -0.68
C GLU A 81 6.37 16.67 -1.61
N LEU A 82 5.75 15.63 -1.06
CA LEU A 82 5.16 14.61 -1.89
C LEU A 82 4.06 15.24 -2.77
N THR A 83 3.22 16.16 -2.25
CA THR A 83 2.14 16.78 -3.05
C THR A 83 2.72 17.62 -4.18
N ARG A 84 3.85 18.28 -3.93
CA ARG A 84 4.60 19.00 -4.96
C ARG A 84 5.15 18.06 -6.05
N ARG A 85 5.58 16.85 -5.68
CA ARG A 85 6.07 15.82 -6.63
C ARG A 85 4.95 15.13 -7.40
N PHE A 86 3.79 14.92 -6.76
CA PHE A 86 2.62 14.25 -7.32
C PHE A 86 1.36 15.12 -7.13
N PRO A 87 1.22 16.23 -7.88
CA PRO A 87 0.10 17.16 -7.69
C PRO A 87 -1.29 16.51 -7.82
N GLU A 88 -1.40 15.49 -8.66
CA GLU A 88 -2.65 14.77 -8.94
C GLU A 88 -3.21 14.06 -7.69
N ARG A 89 -2.37 13.73 -6.70
CA ARG A 89 -2.84 13.11 -5.45
C ARG A 89 -3.51 14.08 -4.48
N ALA A 90 -3.52 15.38 -4.76
CA ALA A 90 -4.13 16.37 -3.88
C ALA A 90 -5.62 16.07 -3.62
N GLY A 91 -6.32 15.55 -4.63
CA GLY A 91 -7.74 15.17 -4.54
C GLY A 91 -8.02 13.88 -3.78
N ARG A 92 -7.02 13.13 -3.28
CA ARG A 92 -7.22 11.82 -2.65
C ARG A 92 -8.07 11.85 -1.37
N ARG A 93 -8.24 13.03 -0.78
CA ARG A 93 -9.08 13.28 0.40
C ARG A 93 -10.36 14.04 0.05
N ALA A 94 -10.77 14.06 -1.22
CA ALA A 94 -12.01 14.71 -1.63
C ALA A 94 -13.20 14.23 -0.78
N GLU A 95 -14.00 15.17 -0.29
CA GLU A 95 -15.11 14.89 0.64
C GLU A 95 -16.47 14.86 -0.06
N ASP A 96 -16.50 15.15 -1.37
CA ASP A 96 -17.71 15.18 -2.19
C ASP A 96 -17.59 14.30 -3.44
N PRO A 97 -18.73 13.88 -4.05
CA PRO A 97 -18.72 12.98 -5.19
C PRO A 97 -17.99 13.50 -6.42
N ASP A 98 -17.99 14.82 -6.66
CA ASP A 98 -17.36 15.40 -7.85
C ASP A 98 -15.84 15.39 -7.69
N GLY A 99 -15.33 15.77 -6.52
CA GLY A 99 -13.91 15.67 -6.19
C GLY A 99 -13.41 14.22 -6.23
N LEU A 100 -14.21 13.24 -5.78
CA LEU A 100 -13.86 11.82 -5.89
C LEU A 100 -13.75 11.36 -7.35
N ARG A 101 -14.67 11.79 -8.23
CA ARG A 101 -14.62 11.50 -9.67
C ARG A 101 -13.42 12.14 -10.34
N GLU A 102 -13.14 13.40 -10.05
CA GLU A 102 -11.98 14.12 -10.60
C GLU A 102 -10.66 13.45 -10.18
N CYS A 103 -10.55 13.10 -8.89
CA CYS A 103 -9.41 12.38 -8.34
C CYS A 103 -9.22 11.01 -9.01
N TRP A 104 -10.30 10.22 -9.13
CA TRP A 104 -10.23 8.91 -9.78
C TRP A 104 -9.82 9.02 -11.26
N ALA A 105 -10.38 9.97 -11.99
CA ALA A 105 -9.99 10.19 -13.39
C ALA A 105 -8.52 10.61 -13.53
N ALA A 106 -7.98 11.38 -12.60
CA ALA A 106 -6.56 11.72 -12.57
C ALA A 106 -5.70 10.48 -12.28
N LEU A 107 -6.08 9.69 -11.27
CA LEU A 107 -5.42 8.44 -10.92
C LEU A 107 -5.36 7.47 -12.11
N GLU A 108 -6.48 7.26 -12.82
CA GLU A 108 -6.52 6.37 -13.99
C GLU A 108 -5.54 6.80 -15.09
N ARG A 109 -5.44 8.11 -15.36
CA ARG A 109 -4.48 8.64 -16.33
C ARG A 109 -3.04 8.42 -15.88
N THR A 110 -2.75 8.65 -14.60
CA THR A 110 -1.41 8.49 -14.06
C THR A 110 -0.98 7.02 -14.08
N TRP A 111 -1.86 6.09 -13.68
CA TRP A 111 -1.58 4.66 -13.79
C TRP A 111 -1.39 4.20 -15.24
N ALA A 112 -2.22 4.68 -16.17
CA ALA A 112 -2.05 4.35 -17.59
C ALA A 112 -0.66 4.76 -18.11
N ALA A 113 -0.21 5.98 -17.82
CA ALA A 113 1.12 6.45 -18.18
C ALA A 113 2.25 5.62 -17.53
N THR A 114 2.07 5.19 -16.27
CA THR A 114 3.05 4.35 -15.57
C THR A 114 3.10 2.94 -16.14
N VAL A 115 1.97 2.36 -16.54
CA VAL A 115 1.90 1.07 -17.25
C VAL A 115 2.60 1.17 -18.60
N GLU A 116 2.28 2.19 -19.40
CA GLU A 116 2.94 2.44 -20.69
C GLU A 116 4.48 2.57 -20.52
N ARG A 117 4.93 3.25 -19.47
CA ARG A 117 6.36 3.33 -19.13
C ARG A 117 6.95 1.95 -18.85
N ALA A 118 6.30 1.14 -18.01
CA ALA A 118 6.79 -0.18 -17.66
C ALA A 118 6.84 -1.12 -18.88
N GLU A 119 5.88 -1.03 -19.80
CA GLU A 119 5.86 -1.80 -21.05
C GLU A 119 6.91 -1.35 -22.07
N ALA A 120 7.33 -0.08 -22.03
CA ALA A 120 8.41 0.44 -22.86
C ALA A 120 9.82 0.09 -22.34
N MET A 121 9.93 -0.39 -21.09
CA MET A 121 11.19 -0.86 -20.51
C MET A 121 11.55 -2.27 -21.00
N PRO A 122 12.79 -2.76 -20.78
CA PRO A 122 13.20 -4.09 -21.23
C PRO A 122 12.23 -5.20 -20.78
N ALA A 123 12.05 -6.22 -21.63
CA ALA A 123 11.16 -7.34 -21.35
C ALA A 123 11.47 -8.01 -20.00
N GLY A 124 10.43 -8.30 -19.23
CA GLY A 124 10.53 -8.83 -17.86
C GLY A 124 10.63 -7.76 -16.76
N THR A 125 10.71 -6.46 -17.10
CA THR A 125 10.73 -5.38 -16.10
C THR A 125 9.58 -5.46 -15.10
N VAL A 126 8.37 -5.80 -15.57
CA VAL A 126 7.16 -5.87 -14.72
C VAL A 126 7.24 -6.94 -13.63
N ASP A 127 8.14 -7.92 -13.78
CA ASP A 127 8.34 -9.03 -12.85
C ASP A 127 9.55 -8.83 -11.93
N VAL A 128 10.26 -7.71 -12.05
CA VAL A 128 11.44 -7.41 -11.22
C VAL A 128 11.01 -6.89 -9.85
N SER A 129 11.41 -7.58 -8.80
CA SER A 129 11.36 -7.09 -7.42
C SER A 129 12.55 -6.18 -7.12
N VAL A 130 12.28 -5.07 -6.43
CA VAL A 130 13.31 -4.15 -5.92
C VAL A 130 13.39 -4.32 -4.41
N ASP A 131 14.59 -4.64 -3.94
CA ASP A 131 14.94 -4.78 -2.52
C ASP A 131 14.02 -5.71 -1.70
N GLY A 132 13.44 -6.73 -2.35
CA GLY A 132 12.57 -7.73 -1.72
C GLY A 132 11.11 -7.29 -1.58
N GLU A 133 10.71 -6.17 -2.19
CA GLU A 133 9.32 -5.71 -2.27
C GLU A 133 8.60 -6.35 -3.47
N TRP A 134 7.29 -6.12 -3.57
CA TRP A 134 6.51 -6.61 -4.71
C TRP A 134 7.01 -6.06 -6.04
N SER A 135 6.99 -6.90 -7.06
CA SER A 135 7.16 -6.46 -8.45
C SER A 135 6.01 -5.54 -8.89
N PHE A 136 6.17 -4.90 -10.05
CA PHE A 136 5.12 -4.08 -10.64
C PHE A 136 3.83 -4.87 -10.89
N ALA A 137 3.95 -6.10 -11.41
CA ALA A 137 2.81 -6.99 -11.63
C ALA A 137 2.13 -7.41 -10.31
N GLU A 138 2.91 -7.74 -9.29
CA GLU A 138 2.37 -8.08 -7.95
C GLU A 138 1.67 -6.88 -7.31
N THR A 139 2.19 -5.67 -7.49
CA THR A 139 1.57 -4.42 -7.03
C THR A 139 0.20 -4.22 -7.65
N LEU A 140 0.05 -4.43 -8.97
CA LEU A 140 -1.27 -4.34 -9.62
C LEU A 140 -2.24 -5.42 -9.12
N ARG A 141 -1.76 -6.63 -8.87
CA ARG A 141 -2.58 -7.71 -8.29
C ARG A 141 -3.00 -7.38 -6.85
N HIS A 142 -2.17 -6.70 -6.08
CA HIS A 142 -2.56 -6.22 -4.76
C HIS A 142 -3.66 -5.15 -4.84
N LEU A 143 -3.57 -4.22 -5.79
CA LEU A 143 -4.60 -3.20 -5.98
C LEU A 143 -5.95 -3.78 -6.43
N VAL A 144 -5.93 -4.92 -7.14
CA VAL A 144 -7.15 -5.71 -7.40
C VAL A 144 -7.78 -6.21 -6.11
N LEU A 145 -6.98 -6.78 -5.20
CA LEU A 145 -7.45 -7.20 -3.87
C LEU A 145 -8.02 -6.01 -3.08
N ALA A 146 -7.30 -4.89 -3.03
CA ALA A 146 -7.73 -3.71 -2.29
C ALA A 146 -9.12 -3.23 -2.77
N THR A 147 -9.33 -3.19 -4.09
CA THR A 147 -10.62 -2.83 -4.69
C THR A 147 -11.71 -3.87 -4.35
N ASP A 148 -11.41 -5.16 -4.47
CA ASP A 148 -12.36 -6.23 -4.15
C ASP A 148 -12.80 -6.18 -2.69
N LEU A 149 -11.86 -5.93 -1.78
CA LEU A 149 -12.14 -5.83 -0.36
C LEU A 149 -12.99 -4.60 -0.05
N TRP A 150 -12.46 -3.41 -0.34
CA TRP A 150 -13.02 -2.15 0.16
C TRP A 150 -14.26 -1.73 -0.62
N LEU A 151 -14.25 -1.88 -1.94
CA LEU A 151 -15.42 -1.54 -2.74
C LEU A 151 -16.36 -2.75 -2.90
N GLY A 152 -15.84 -3.90 -3.30
CA GLY A 152 -16.67 -5.07 -3.62
C GLY A 152 -17.38 -5.67 -2.42
N LYS A 153 -16.63 -6.02 -1.37
CA LYS A 153 -17.22 -6.62 -0.16
C LYS A 153 -17.75 -5.58 0.80
N VAL A 154 -16.98 -4.57 1.16
CA VAL A 154 -17.40 -3.63 2.21
C VAL A 154 -18.47 -2.68 1.69
N VAL A 155 -18.24 -1.94 0.60
CA VAL A 155 -19.22 -0.94 0.12
C VAL A 155 -20.43 -1.58 -0.57
N GLN A 156 -20.20 -2.54 -1.47
CA GLN A 156 -21.24 -3.16 -2.32
C GLN A 156 -21.86 -4.44 -1.74
N GLY A 157 -21.26 -5.04 -0.71
CA GLY A 157 -21.82 -6.23 -0.05
C GLY A 157 -21.77 -7.51 -0.89
N ARG A 158 -20.84 -7.63 -1.84
CA ARG A 158 -20.67 -8.86 -2.65
C ARG A 158 -20.22 -10.02 -1.77
N GLU A 159 -20.86 -11.18 -1.92
CA GLU A 159 -20.55 -12.38 -1.13
C GLU A 159 -19.14 -12.93 -1.42
N GLN A 160 -18.75 -12.99 -2.70
CA GLN A 160 -17.42 -13.40 -3.15
C GLN A 160 -16.85 -12.32 -4.08
N PRO A 161 -16.23 -11.26 -3.54
CA PRO A 161 -15.72 -10.18 -4.36
C PRO A 161 -14.39 -10.53 -5.04
N PHE A 162 -13.62 -11.47 -4.48
CA PHE A 162 -12.19 -11.59 -4.72
C PHE A 162 -11.91 -12.30 -6.04
N SER A 163 -11.13 -11.64 -6.90
CA SER A 163 -10.53 -12.31 -8.05
C SER A 163 -9.44 -13.28 -7.59
N PRO A 164 -9.36 -14.50 -8.17
CA PRO A 164 -8.24 -15.40 -7.94
C PRO A 164 -6.88 -14.82 -8.35
N LEU A 165 -6.88 -13.81 -9.24
CA LEU A 165 -5.66 -13.15 -9.70
C LEU A 165 -5.17 -12.05 -8.75
N GLY A 166 -5.95 -11.72 -7.71
CA GLY A 166 -5.50 -10.81 -6.65
C GLY A 166 -4.27 -11.33 -5.91
N LEU A 167 -3.61 -10.45 -5.15
CA LEU A 167 -2.50 -10.80 -4.28
C LEU A 167 -2.74 -10.24 -2.87
N ALA A 168 -2.83 -11.14 -1.90
CA ALA A 168 -2.97 -10.81 -0.49
C ALA A 168 -1.68 -10.19 0.09
N PHE A 169 -1.84 -9.27 1.04
CA PHE A 169 -0.72 -8.74 1.82
C PHE A 169 -0.23 -9.77 2.85
N LEU A 170 0.95 -9.55 3.42
CA LEU A 170 1.49 -10.45 4.44
C LEU A 170 0.51 -10.56 5.62
N ASP A 171 0.36 -11.75 6.17
CA ASP A 171 -0.50 -12.04 7.32
C ASP A 171 -2.02 -11.84 7.08
N ALA A 172 -2.48 -11.63 5.85
CA ALA A 172 -3.91 -11.55 5.54
C ALA A 172 -4.72 -12.77 6.04
N GLY A 173 -4.11 -13.96 6.05
CA GLY A 173 -4.70 -15.18 6.62
C GLY A 173 -4.89 -15.11 8.14
N GLU A 174 -4.00 -14.44 8.87
CA GLU A 174 -4.15 -14.21 10.32
C GLU A 174 -5.30 -13.25 10.62
N HIS A 175 -5.61 -12.36 9.67
CA HIS A 175 -6.79 -11.49 9.69
C HIS A 175 -8.09 -12.18 9.21
N GLY A 176 -8.06 -13.50 8.98
CA GLY A 176 -9.24 -14.29 8.62
C GLY A 176 -9.64 -14.22 7.15
N MET A 177 -8.74 -13.77 6.26
CA MET A 177 -8.94 -13.87 4.82
C MET A 177 -8.80 -15.32 4.35
N ASP A 178 -9.74 -15.78 3.54
CA ASP A 178 -9.62 -17.10 2.88
C ASP A 178 -8.61 -16.99 1.72
N LEU A 179 -7.39 -17.45 1.97
CA LEU A 179 -6.32 -17.42 0.99
C LEU A 179 -6.49 -18.46 -0.13
N SER A 180 -7.38 -19.45 0.04
CA SER A 180 -7.60 -20.49 -0.97
C SER A 180 -8.28 -19.99 -2.24
N VAL A 181 -8.81 -18.76 -2.20
CA VAL A 181 -9.41 -18.09 -3.35
C VAL A 181 -8.34 -17.62 -4.35
N PHE A 182 -7.12 -17.34 -3.90
CA PHE A 182 -6.04 -16.81 -4.74
C PHE A 182 -5.25 -17.93 -5.41
N THR A 183 -4.80 -17.66 -6.64
CA THR A 183 -3.99 -18.60 -7.40
C THR A 183 -2.54 -18.65 -6.92
N ASP A 184 -1.99 -19.86 -6.83
CA ASP A 184 -0.55 -20.11 -6.63
C ASP A 184 0.25 -20.00 -7.94
N ALA A 185 -0.42 -19.96 -9.10
CA ALA A 185 0.23 -19.79 -10.39
C ALA A 185 0.58 -18.32 -10.65
N THR A 186 1.72 -18.06 -11.30
CA THR A 186 2.07 -16.71 -11.78
C THR A 186 1.17 -16.34 -12.97
N PRO A 187 0.28 -15.34 -12.84
CA PRO A 187 -0.53 -14.89 -13.96
C PRO A 187 0.33 -14.24 -15.04
N SER A 188 -0.09 -14.34 -16.29
CA SER A 188 0.52 -13.57 -17.37
C SER A 188 0.26 -12.07 -17.20
N TRP A 189 1.14 -11.24 -17.75
CA TRP A 189 0.98 -9.79 -17.72
C TRP A 189 -0.37 -9.32 -18.31
N THR A 190 -0.83 -9.96 -19.39
CA THR A 190 -2.13 -9.69 -20.00
C THR A 190 -3.28 -9.98 -19.03
N GLU A 191 -3.27 -11.12 -18.34
CA GLU A 191 -4.31 -11.46 -17.35
C GLU A 191 -4.34 -10.45 -16.19
N VAL A 192 -3.16 -9.97 -15.74
CA VAL A 192 -3.06 -8.92 -14.72
C VAL A 192 -3.68 -7.62 -15.19
N LEU A 193 -3.39 -7.18 -16.42
CA LEU A 193 -3.98 -5.97 -16.99
C LEU A 193 -5.49 -6.08 -17.20
N GLU A 194 -5.99 -7.24 -17.62
CA GLU A 194 -7.43 -7.48 -17.82
C GLU A 194 -8.20 -7.37 -16.50
N VAL A 195 -7.76 -8.08 -15.45
CA VAL A 195 -8.41 -7.99 -14.13
C VAL A 195 -8.29 -6.59 -13.54
N ARG A 196 -7.15 -5.91 -13.75
CA ARG A 196 -6.93 -4.54 -13.30
C ARG A 196 -7.91 -3.58 -13.97
N ALA A 197 -8.11 -3.70 -15.28
CA ALA A 197 -9.05 -2.88 -16.03
C ALA A 197 -10.50 -3.08 -15.55
N ASP A 198 -10.90 -4.31 -15.24
CA ASP A 198 -12.22 -4.61 -14.66
C ASP A 198 -12.42 -3.92 -13.30
N ARG A 199 -11.39 -3.92 -12.43
CA ARG A 199 -11.46 -3.21 -11.14
C ARG A 199 -11.47 -1.70 -11.28
N LEU A 200 -10.73 -1.15 -12.23
CA LEU A 200 -10.78 0.28 -12.54
C LEU A 200 -12.19 0.71 -12.99
N ALA A 201 -12.79 -0.07 -13.89
CA ALA A 201 -14.17 0.16 -14.34
C ALA A 201 -15.17 0.05 -13.18
N MET A 202 -15.02 -0.94 -12.30
CA MET A 202 -15.88 -1.12 -11.13
C MET A 202 -15.90 0.11 -10.21
N VAL A 203 -14.75 0.74 -9.96
CA VAL A 203 -14.68 1.98 -9.17
C VAL A 203 -15.30 3.15 -9.94
N ARG A 204 -14.97 3.29 -11.24
CA ARG A 204 -15.54 4.34 -12.09
C ARG A 204 -17.06 4.31 -12.14
N ASP A 205 -17.63 3.12 -12.29
CA ASP A 205 -19.08 2.91 -12.35
C ASP A 205 -19.76 3.22 -11.00
N HIS A 206 -19.11 2.83 -9.90
CA HIS A 206 -19.60 3.19 -8.56
C HIS A 206 -19.62 4.71 -8.36
N LEU A 207 -18.52 5.39 -8.71
CA LEU A 207 -18.42 6.85 -8.58
C LEU A 207 -19.39 7.58 -9.50
N ALA A 208 -19.68 7.06 -10.70
CA ALA A 208 -20.66 7.67 -11.60
C ALA A 208 -22.06 7.79 -10.97
N GLY A 209 -22.48 6.80 -10.17
CA GLY A 209 -23.76 6.79 -9.48
C GLY A 209 -23.76 7.39 -8.06
N LEU A 210 -22.59 7.72 -7.51
CA LEU A 210 -22.43 8.15 -6.12
C LEU A 210 -23.09 9.51 -5.83
N ARG A 211 -23.89 9.60 -4.77
CA ARG A 211 -24.51 10.84 -4.31
C ARG A 211 -23.95 11.25 -2.95
N ALA A 212 -24.02 12.54 -2.63
CA ALA A 212 -23.49 13.08 -1.38
C ALA A 212 -24.11 12.40 -0.13
N GLU A 213 -25.40 12.06 -0.17
CA GLU A 213 -26.09 11.39 0.93
C GLU A 213 -25.63 9.94 1.17
N ASP A 214 -24.98 9.31 0.18
CA ASP A 214 -24.50 7.94 0.30
C ASP A 214 -23.13 7.87 1.01
N LEU A 215 -22.40 9.00 1.10
CA LEU A 215 -21.02 9.06 1.60
C LEU A 215 -20.88 8.65 3.06
N ASP A 216 -21.81 9.07 3.91
CA ASP A 216 -21.81 8.78 5.35
C ASP A 216 -22.49 7.44 5.69
N ALA A 217 -22.97 6.70 4.68
CA ALA A 217 -23.65 5.44 4.92
C ALA A 217 -22.71 4.45 5.65
N PRO A 218 -23.16 3.86 6.78
CA PRO A 218 -22.31 3.02 7.61
C PRO A 218 -22.00 1.69 6.93
N ARG A 219 -20.79 1.18 7.14
CA ARG A 219 -20.29 -0.13 6.72
C ARG A 219 -19.57 -0.83 7.85
N ALA A 220 -19.70 -2.15 7.93
CA ALA A 220 -18.94 -2.95 8.88
C ALA A 220 -17.48 -3.07 8.42
N GLY A 221 -16.53 -3.00 9.35
CA GLY A 221 -15.13 -3.21 9.08
C GLY A 221 -14.86 -4.63 8.56
N PRO A 222 -13.98 -4.80 7.54
CA PRO A 222 -13.71 -6.12 6.97
C PRO A 222 -12.98 -7.07 7.94
N TRP A 223 -12.24 -6.51 8.90
CA TRP A 223 -11.41 -7.23 9.86
C TRP A 223 -12.05 -7.30 11.26
N ASP A 224 -12.84 -6.30 11.59
CA ASP A 224 -13.59 -6.19 12.84
C ASP A 224 -15.00 -5.69 12.52
N PRO A 225 -16.01 -6.57 12.55
CA PRO A 225 -17.39 -6.19 12.28
C PRO A 225 -17.97 -5.18 13.27
N GLN A 226 -17.37 -5.01 14.46
CA GLN A 226 -17.80 -4.00 15.43
C GLN A 226 -17.32 -2.59 15.05
N ARG A 227 -16.23 -2.49 14.27
CA ARG A 227 -15.76 -1.22 13.74
C ARG A 227 -16.72 -0.73 12.65
N THR A 228 -17.29 0.45 12.86
CA THR A 228 -18.10 1.13 11.84
C THR A 228 -17.23 2.04 10.99
N LEU A 229 -17.33 1.88 9.68
CA LEU A 229 -16.73 2.72 8.64
C LEU A 229 -17.83 3.46 7.88
N THR A 230 -17.45 4.41 7.03
CA THR A 230 -18.36 5.06 6.07
C THR A 230 -18.00 4.65 4.64
N VAL A 231 -18.92 4.84 3.69
CA VAL A 231 -18.62 4.66 2.27
C VAL A 231 -17.47 5.57 1.85
N LEU A 232 -17.49 6.85 2.25
CA LEU A 232 -16.41 7.79 2.01
C LEU A 232 -15.06 7.28 2.55
N GLY A 233 -15.04 6.78 3.78
CA GLY A 233 -13.83 6.22 4.38
C GLY A 233 -13.28 5.03 3.59
N CYS A 234 -14.14 4.15 3.08
CA CYS A 234 -13.71 3.03 2.24
C CYS A 234 -13.15 3.50 0.89
N LEU A 235 -13.76 4.51 0.27
CA LEU A 235 -13.27 5.12 -0.98
C LEU A 235 -11.94 5.85 -0.77
N HIS A 236 -11.77 6.54 0.36
CA HIS A 236 -10.48 7.13 0.74
C HIS A 236 -9.41 6.07 0.94
N THR A 237 -9.75 4.91 1.51
CA THR A 237 -8.80 3.80 1.57
C THR A 237 -8.40 3.34 0.17
N VAL A 238 -9.36 3.07 -0.73
CA VAL A 238 -9.05 2.69 -2.13
C VAL A 238 -8.13 3.72 -2.79
N LEU A 239 -8.45 5.02 -2.69
CA LEU A 239 -7.61 6.09 -3.24
C LEU A 239 -6.21 6.13 -2.61
N THR A 240 -6.11 5.87 -1.30
CA THR A 240 -4.82 5.87 -0.59
C THR A 240 -3.94 4.71 -1.04
N GLU A 241 -4.50 3.49 -1.10
CA GLU A 241 -3.81 2.30 -1.62
C GLU A 241 -3.25 2.58 -3.01
N GLU A 242 -4.09 3.14 -3.89
CA GLU A 242 -3.73 3.45 -5.27
C GLU A 242 -2.58 4.45 -5.38
N TRP A 243 -2.62 5.56 -4.64
CA TRP A 243 -1.58 6.59 -4.71
C TRP A 243 -0.26 6.18 -4.05
N GLU A 244 -0.31 5.44 -2.93
CA GLU A 244 0.91 4.96 -2.27
C GLU A 244 1.59 3.85 -3.08
N HIS A 245 0.83 2.90 -3.63
CA HIS A 245 1.39 1.88 -4.50
C HIS A 245 1.91 2.42 -5.82
N LEU A 246 1.29 3.48 -6.36
CA LEU A 246 1.85 4.20 -7.51
C LEU A 246 3.20 4.83 -7.16
N ARG A 247 3.35 5.41 -5.96
CA ARG A 247 4.63 5.98 -5.50
C ARG A 247 5.72 4.91 -5.40
N PHE A 248 5.41 3.73 -4.86
CA PHE A 248 6.34 2.59 -4.83
C PHE A 248 6.70 2.13 -6.24
N ALA A 249 5.70 1.94 -7.09
CA ALA A 249 5.91 1.49 -8.46
C ALA A 249 6.81 2.45 -9.26
N VAL A 250 6.60 3.76 -9.14
CA VAL A 250 7.45 4.77 -9.81
C VAL A 250 8.88 4.74 -9.25
N ARG A 251 9.05 4.67 -7.92
CA ARG A 251 10.35 4.55 -7.27
C ARG A 251 11.11 3.31 -7.78
N ASP A 252 10.43 2.19 -7.91
CA ASP A 252 11.05 0.93 -8.30
C ASP A 252 11.40 0.90 -9.80
N LEU A 253 10.54 1.45 -10.65
CA LEU A 253 10.87 1.65 -12.07
C LEU A 253 12.05 2.61 -12.26
N ASP A 254 12.19 3.65 -11.42
CA ASP A 254 13.36 4.53 -11.42
C ASP A 254 14.62 3.76 -10.99
N ALA A 255 14.53 2.94 -9.94
CA ALA A 255 15.63 2.11 -9.46
C ALA A 255 16.09 1.07 -10.49
N ILE A 256 15.16 0.43 -11.18
CA ILE A 256 15.45 -0.52 -12.27
C ILE A 256 16.12 0.22 -13.43
N ALA A 257 15.59 1.37 -13.85
CA ALA A 257 16.16 2.16 -14.94
C ALA A 257 17.58 2.67 -14.63
N ALA A 258 17.87 3.00 -13.36
CA ALA A 258 19.20 3.43 -12.94
C ALA A 258 20.23 2.28 -12.90
N ARG A 259 19.77 1.02 -12.86
CA ARG A 259 20.61 -0.19 -12.86
C ARG A 259 20.82 -0.78 -14.27
N ALA A 260 20.07 -0.32 -15.26
CA ALA A 260 20.10 -0.78 -16.66
C ALA A 260 21.16 -0.05 -17.50
#